data_AF-A0A950D2P3-F1
#
_entry.id   AF-A0A950D2P3-F1
#
_cell.length_a   1.000
_cell.length_b   1.000
_cell.length_c   1.000
_cell.angle_alpha   90.00
_cell.angle_beta   90.00
_cell.angle_gamma   90.00
#
_symmetry.space_group_name_H-M   'P 1'
#
loop_
_entity.id
_entity.type
_entity.pdbx_description
1 polymer ?
#
loop_
_entity_poly.entity_id
_entity_poly.type
_entity_poly.pdbx_seq_one_letter_code
_entity_poly.pdbx_strand_id
1 'polypeptide(L)' 'MRPGPVAIILAAGHGKRMKSGRAKVLHEVCGQPMIRYVVEAVRGAGARTI' A
#
# COMPACT_ATOMS: atom_id res chain seq x y z
N MET A 1 11.55 25.57 4.56
CA MET A 1 11.55 24.25 3.88
C MET A 1 10.10 23.83 3.68
N ARG A 2 9.67 23.48 2.47
CA ARG A 2 8.29 23.03 2.23
C ARG A 2 8.12 21.61 2.83
N PRO A 3 7.01 21.32 3.53
CA PRO A 3 6.73 19.96 3.94
C PRO A 3 6.68 19.04 2.71
N GLY A 4 7.12 17.78 2.88
CA GLY A 4 7.02 16.78 1.82
C GLY A 4 5.55 16.47 1.50
N PRO A 5 5.25 15.85 0.35
CA PRO A 5 3.88 15.48 0.00
C PRO A 5 3.27 14.54 1.05
N VAL A 6 1.95 14.61 1.21
CA VAL A 6 1.17 13.64 1.99
C VAL A 6 0.63 12.60 1.01
N ALA A 7 0.75 11.32 1.37
CA ALA A 7 0.17 10.23 0.60
C ALA A 7 -1.05 9.67 1.34
N ILE A 8 -2.08 9.27 0.60
CA ILE A 8 -3.25 8.57 1.12
C ILE A 8 -3.41 7.28 0.33
N ILE A 9 -3.26 6.13 1.00
CA ILE A 9 -3.36 4.82 0.35
C ILE A 9 -4.74 4.20 0.59
N LEU A 10 -5.56 4.13 -0.48
CA LEU A 10 -6.90 3.56 -0.41
C LEU A 10 -6.88 2.02 -0.45
N ALA A 11 -6.87 1.40 0.73
CA ALA A 11 -6.74 -0.06 0.89
C ALA A 11 -8.04 -0.80 1.29
N ALA A 12 -9.19 -0.11 1.36
CA ALA A 12 -10.43 -0.61 1.96
C ALA A 12 -11.26 -1.59 1.08
N GLY A 13 -10.74 -2.05 -0.07
CA GLY A 13 -11.51 -2.90 -0.98
C GLY A 13 -11.65 -4.35 -0.49
N HIS A 14 -12.88 -4.87 -0.46
CA HIS A 14 -13.26 -6.16 0.15
C HIS A 14 -12.59 -7.42 -0.44
N GLY A 15 -12.09 -7.41 -1.68
CA GLY A 15 -11.34 -8.54 -2.23
C GLY A 15 -12.15 -9.83 -2.50
N LYS A 16 -13.47 -9.76 -2.75
CA LYS A 16 -14.35 -10.95 -2.92
C LYS A 16 -13.83 -12.02 -3.90
N ARG A 17 -13.20 -11.61 -5.00
CA ARG A 17 -12.64 -12.54 -6.02
C ARG A 17 -11.33 -13.22 -5.59
N MET A 18 -10.72 -12.80 -4.48
CA MET A 18 -9.51 -13.43 -3.93
C MET A 18 -9.81 -14.78 -3.26
N LYS A 19 -11.08 -15.09 -2.96
CA LYS A 19 -11.52 -16.34 -2.31
C LYS A 19 -10.67 -16.69 -1.06
N SER A 20 -10.34 -15.67 -0.28
CA SER A 20 -9.42 -15.76 0.85
C SER A 20 -9.94 -14.86 1.98
N GLY A 21 -9.76 -15.29 3.23
CA GLY A 21 -10.05 -14.47 4.40
C GLY A 21 -9.03 -13.34 4.63
N ARG A 22 -7.91 -13.36 3.90
CA ARG A 22 -6.87 -12.34 3.96
C ARG A 22 -7.29 -11.10 3.15
N ALA A 23 -7.07 -9.89 3.69
CA ALA A 23 -7.33 -8.65 2.96
C ALA A 23 -6.58 -8.62 1.62
N LYS A 24 -7.20 -8.07 0.56
CA LYS A 24 -6.62 -8.13 -0.79
C LYS A 24 -5.19 -7.59 -0.84
N VAL A 25 -4.91 -6.48 -0.16
CA VAL A 25 -3.61 -5.78 -0.19
C VAL A 25 -2.50 -6.50 0.56
N LEU A 26 -2.85 -7.49 1.39
CA LEU A 26 -1.88 -8.29 2.14
C LEU A 26 -1.44 -9.54 1.39
N HIS A 27 -2.06 -9.90 0.26
CA HIS A 27 -1.57 -11.02 -0.55
C HIS A 27 -0.18 -10.72 -1.10
N GLU A 28 0.65 -11.76 -1.19
CA GLU A 28 2.06 -11.60 -1.53
C GLU A 28 2.29 -11.59 -3.04
N VAL A 29 3.22 -10.73 -3.45
CA VAL A 29 3.84 -10.69 -4.79
C VAL A 29 5.33 -10.76 -4.53
N CYS A 30 6.03 -11.69 -5.18
CA CYS A 30 7.47 -11.93 -4.97
C CYS A 30 7.88 -12.04 -3.48
N GLY A 31 7.05 -12.70 -2.66
CA GLY A 31 7.29 -12.91 -1.24
C GLY A 31 7.11 -11.67 -0.35
N GLN A 32 6.48 -10.60 -0.84
CA GLN A 32 6.12 -9.42 -0.05
C GLN A 32 4.65 -9.04 -0.21
N PRO A 33 3.96 -8.59 0.86
CA PRO A 33 2.59 -8.10 0.74
C PRO A 33 2.48 -6.98 -0.30
N MET A 34 1.47 -7.03 -1.19
CA MET A 34 1.28 -6.03 -2.25
C MET A 34 1.34 -4.59 -1.75
N ILE A 35 0.76 -4.31 -0.57
CA ILE A 35 0.74 -2.97 0.03
C ILE A 35 2.15 -2.40 0.30
N ARG A 36 3.14 -3.27 0.56
CA ARG A 36 4.51 -2.85 0.85
C ARG A 36 5.13 -2.10 -0.33
N TYR A 37 4.90 -2.58 -1.56
CA TYR A 37 5.41 -1.92 -2.76
C TYR A 37 4.86 -0.49 -2.91
N VAL A 38 3.59 -0.28 -2.56
CA VAL A 38 2.96 1.06 -2.60
C VAL A 38 3.57 1.98 -1.54
N VAL A 39 3.77 1.48 -0.32
CA VAL A 39 4.40 2.22 0.78
C VAL A 39 5.82 2.64 0.42
N GLU A 40 6.63 1.73 -0.12
CA GLU A 40 8.00 2.04 -0.51
C GLU A 40 8.06 3.03 -1.69
N ALA A 41 7.14 2.93 -2.65
CA ALA A 41 7.04 3.88 -3.75
C ALA A 41 6.72 5.31 -3.26
N VAL A 42 5.75 5.49 -2.36
CA VAL A 42 5.40 6.83 -1.86
C VAL A 42 6.48 7.41 -0.96
N ARG A 43 7.18 6.57 -0.18
CA ARG A 43 8.38 6.99 0.58
C ARG A 43 9.48 7.46 -0.36
N GLY A 44 9.74 6.72 -1.45
CA GLY A 44 10.70 7.10 -2.49
C GLY A 44 10.33 8.41 -3.20
N ALA A 45 9.04 8.74 -3.28
CA ALA A 45 8.54 10.02 -3.80
C ALA A 45 8.64 11.18 -2.79
N GLY A 46 9.22 10.96 -1.60
CA GLY A 46 9.41 11.98 -0.57
C GLY A 46 8.22 12.17 0.37
N ALA A 47 7.20 11.29 0.32
CA ALA A 47 6.10 11.33 1.27
C ALA A 47 6.57 10.84 2.64
N ARG A 48 6.44 11.70 3.65
CA ARG A 48 6.81 11.39 5.05
C ARG A 48 5.62 11.00 5.91
N THR A 49 4.43 11.47 5.53
CA THR A 49 3.15 11.12 6.14
C THR A 49 2.36 10.29 5.14
N ILE A 50 1.87 9.13 5.59
CA ILE A 50 1.19 8.11 4.79
C ILE A 50 0.03 7.55 5.62
#